data_AF-A0A7S2I6E9-F1
#
_entry.id   AF-A0A7S2I6E9-F1
#
_cell.length_a   1.000
_cell.length_b   1.000
_cell.length_c   1.000
_cell.angle_alpha   90.00
_cell.angle_beta   90.00
_cell.angle_gamma   90.00
#
_symmetry.space_group_name_H-M   'P 1'
#
loop_
_entity.id
_entity.type
_entity.pdbx_description
1 polymer ?
#
loop_
_entity_poly.entity_id
_entity_poly.type
_entity_poly.pdbx_seq_one_letter_code
_entity_poly.pdbx_strand_id
1 'polypeptide(L)'
;DTNEADLKQRREIHNGSLQFFNAPAVEAALHGRILVLEGIEKAERNVLPVLNNLLENREMPLEDGSFLMAPGRGSEIAEAAAGGRRLLPVSDEFIVVALGVPVPKYPGSPLDPPLRSRLAARSVL
;
A
#
# COMPACT_ATOMS: atom_id res chain seq x y z
N ASP A 1 -5.80 -3.03 15.61
CA ASP A 1 -6.75 -2.35 14.72
C ASP A 1 -5.95 -1.44 13.82
N THR A 2 -5.90 -1.78 12.54
CA THR A 2 -5.20 -1.03 11.49
C THR A 2 -6.23 -0.81 10.41
N ASN A 3 -6.60 0.45 10.20
CA ASN A 3 -7.63 0.80 9.24
C ASN A 3 -7.01 1.15 7.88
N GLU A 4 -7.87 1.36 6.88
CA GLU A 4 -7.45 1.74 5.52
C GLU A 4 -6.77 3.12 5.47
N ALA A 5 -7.18 4.07 6.33
CA ALA A 5 -6.59 5.39 6.41
C ALA A 5 -5.15 5.37 6.98
N ASP A 6 -4.81 4.38 7.81
CA ASP A 6 -3.46 4.13 8.32
C ASP A 6 -2.51 3.65 7.21
N LEU A 7 -3.05 3.17 6.09
CA LEU A 7 -2.28 2.72 4.93
C LEU A 7 -2.25 3.72 3.78
N LYS A 8 -3.33 4.49 3.58
CA LYS A 8 -3.48 5.45 2.48
C LYS A 8 -3.14 6.87 2.91
N GLN A 9 -4.14 7.59 3.40
CA GLN A 9 -4.05 8.97 3.82
C GLN A 9 -4.95 9.18 5.02
N ARG A 10 -4.45 9.94 5.98
CA ARG A 10 -5.24 10.43 7.11
C ARG A 10 -5.71 11.83 6.81
N ARG A 11 -6.95 12.10 7.19
CA ARG A 11 -7.60 13.39 6.98
C ARG A 11 -7.68 14.12 8.30
N GLU A 12 -7.00 15.25 8.40
CA GLU A 12 -6.94 16.06 9.61
C GLU A 12 -7.38 17.49 9.32
N ILE A 13 -8.08 18.11 10.28
CA ILE A 13 -8.46 19.52 10.19
C ILE A 13 -7.39 20.32 10.90
N HIS A 14 -6.67 21.16 10.14
CA HIS A 14 -5.66 22.04 10.68
C HIS A 14 -6.05 23.49 10.39
N ASN A 15 -6.18 24.31 11.43
CA ASN A 15 -6.57 25.73 11.33
C ASN A 15 -7.83 25.98 10.49
N GLY A 16 -8.85 25.12 10.64
CA GLY A 16 -10.12 25.24 9.90
C GLY A 16 -10.06 24.81 8.44
N SER A 17 -8.92 24.29 7.96
CA SER A 17 -8.77 23.73 6.62
C SER A 17 -8.55 22.21 6.68
N LEU A 18 -9.11 21.50 5.71
CA LEU A 18 -8.98 20.07 5.55
C LEU A 18 -7.63 19.75 4.90
N GLN A 19 -6.79 18.97 5.59
CA GLN A 19 -5.50 18.51 5.07
C GLN A 19 -5.45 17.00 5.00
N PHE A 20 -4.77 16.49 3.97
CA PHE A 20 -4.54 15.07 3.75
C PHE A 20 -3.05 14.78 4.00
N PHE A 21 -2.79 13.78 4.84
CA PHE A 21 -1.44 13.36 5.21
C PHE A 21 -1.20 11.95 4.70
N ASN A 22 -0.16 11.78 3.89
CA ASN A 22 0.24 10.46 3.39
C ASN A 22 0.66 9.55 4.53
N ALA A 23 0.16 8.31 4.50
CA ALA A 23 0.62 7.26 5.38
C ALA A 23 2.02 6.75 4.96
N PRO A 24 2.74 6.06 5.87
CA PRO A 24 4.07 5.53 5.58
C PRO A 24 4.16 4.65 4.32
N ALA A 25 3.10 3.91 3.98
CA ALA A 25 3.08 3.08 2.77
C ALA A 25 3.05 3.92 1.48
N VAL A 26 2.28 5.01 1.45
CA VAL A 26 2.24 5.94 0.32
C VAL A 26 3.57 6.67 0.18
N GLU A 27 4.12 7.17 1.29
CA GLU A 27 5.43 7.81 1.31
C GLU A 27 6.54 6.87 0.81
N ALA A 28 6.52 5.61 1.23
CA ALA A 28 7.49 4.62 0.78
C ALA A 28 7.34 4.32 -0.73
N ALA A 29 6.11 4.22 -1.23
CA ALA A 29 5.84 3.99 -2.64
C ALA A 29 6.31 5.16 -3.52
N LEU A 30 6.05 6.41 -3.11
CA LEU A 30 6.46 7.61 -3.84
C LEU A 30 7.97 7.81 -3.85
N HIS A 31 8.61 7.58 -2.70
CA HIS A 31 10.04 7.87 -2.52
C HIS A 31 10.96 6.68 -2.72
N GLY A 32 10.44 5.52 -3.15
CA GLY A 32 11.25 4.32 -3.37
C GLY A 32 11.89 3.77 -2.11
N ARG A 33 11.18 3.85 -0.97
CA ARG A 33 11.68 3.36 0.32
C ARG A 33 11.23 1.92 0.56
N ILE A 34 11.82 1.30 1.58
CA ILE A 34 11.40 -0.02 2.04
C ILE A 34 10.19 0.13 2.96
N LEU A 35 9.09 -0.53 2.62
CA LEU A 35 7.92 -0.68 3.50
C LEU A 35 8.03 -2.00 4.25
N VAL A 36 8.10 -1.94 5.58
CA VAL A 36 8.08 -3.12 6.44
C VAL A 36 6.67 -3.30 7.01
N LEU A 37 6.04 -4.44 6.70
CA LEU A 37 4.73 -4.82 7.21
C LEU A 37 4.92 -5.86 8.31
N GLU A 38 4.68 -5.50 9.56
CA GLU A 38 4.77 -6.43 10.69
C GLU A 38 3.39 -7.01 11.04
N GLY A 39 3.33 -8.32 11.25
CA GLY A 39 2.11 -9.01 11.68
C GLY A 39 1.02 -9.02 10.60
N ILE A 40 1.42 -9.21 9.33
CA ILE A 40 0.50 -9.17 8.18
C ILE A 40 -0.67 -10.16 8.31
N GLU A 41 -0.51 -11.24 9.07
CA GLU A 41 -1.59 -12.20 9.38
C GLU A 41 -2.73 -11.63 10.23
N LYS A 42 -2.48 -10.52 10.93
CA LYS A 42 -3.46 -9.82 11.79
C LYS A 42 -4.09 -8.62 11.10
N ALA A 43 -3.72 -8.33 9.85
CA ALA A 43 -4.28 -7.20 9.12
C ALA A 43 -5.80 -7.38 8.93
N GLU A 44 -6.52 -6.27 9.06
CA GLU A 44 -7.97 -6.28 8.92
C GLU A 44 -8.39 -6.65 7.48
N ARG A 45 -9.53 -7.33 7.35
CA ARG A 45 -10.00 -7.89 6.06
C ARG A 45 -10.22 -6.83 4.97
N ASN A 46 -10.57 -5.60 5.36
CA ASN A 46 -10.73 -4.45 4.46
C ASN A 46 -9.39 -3.87 3.97
N VAL A 47 -8.29 -4.10 4.69
CA VAL A 47 -6.95 -3.60 4.32
C VAL A 47 -6.26 -4.53 3.33
N LEU A 48 -6.55 -5.84 3.38
CA LEU A 48 -5.93 -6.85 2.52
C LEU A 48 -6.08 -6.56 1.01
N PRO A 49 -7.25 -6.17 0.47
CA PRO A 49 -7.39 -5.85 -0.96
C PRO A 49 -6.57 -4.63 -1.37
N VAL A 50 -6.51 -3.61 -0.52
CA VAL A 50 -5.77 -2.37 -0.77
C VAL A 50 -4.26 -2.66 -0.80
N LEU A 51 -3.76 -3.43 0.16
CA LEU A 51 -2.38 -3.93 0.17
C LEU A 51 -2.09 -4.77 -1.06
N ASN A 52 -2.97 -5.71 -1.41
CA ASN A 52 -2.77 -6.59 -2.55
C ASN A 52 -2.63 -5.81 -3.86
N ASN A 53 -3.47 -4.78 -4.07
CA ASN A 53 -3.38 -3.96 -5.27
C ASN A 53 -2.08 -3.13 -5.35
N LEU A 54 -1.62 -2.60 -4.21
CA LEU A 54 -0.33 -1.92 -4.15
C LEU A 54 0.84 -2.86 -4.44
N LEU A 55 0.79 -4.09 -3.90
CA LEU A 55 1.86 -5.07 -4.07
C LEU A 55 1.93 -5.63 -5.49
N GLU A 56 0.77 -5.84 -6.12
CA GLU A 56 0.67 -6.47 -7.44
C GLU A 56 0.78 -5.46 -8.57
N ASN A 57 -0.06 -4.42 -8.55
CA ASN A 57 -0.19 -3.48 -9.66
C ASN A 57 0.57 -2.17 -9.41
N ARG A 58 1.13 -1.96 -8.22
CA ARG A 58 1.65 -0.65 -7.78
C ARG A 58 0.59 0.45 -7.88
N GLU A 59 -0.66 0.07 -7.61
CA GLU A 59 -1.82 0.94 -7.76
C GLU A 59 -2.54 1.12 -6.43
N MET A 60 -2.90 2.35 -6.10
CA MET A 60 -3.66 2.65 -4.88
C MET A 60 -4.40 3.99 -5.03
N PRO A 61 -5.74 4.01 -4.86
CA PRO A 61 -6.48 5.26 -4.79
C PRO A 61 -6.26 5.94 -3.43
N LEU A 62 -6.08 7.25 -3.45
CA LEU A 62 -5.86 8.10 -2.28
C LEU A 62 -7.10 8.96 -1.97
N GLU A 63 -7.20 9.41 -0.72
CA GLU A 63 -8.38 10.12 -0.20
C GLU A 63 -8.50 11.57 -0.71
N ASP A 64 -7.37 12.17 -1.10
CA ASP A 64 -7.32 13.48 -1.76
C ASP A 64 -7.73 13.45 -3.25
N GLY A 65 -8.13 12.27 -3.76
CA GLY A 65 -8.51 12.05 -5.16
C GLY A 65 -7.33 11.77 -6.09
N SER A 66 -6.10 11.72 -5.56
CA SER A 66 -4.95 11.25 -6.32
C SER A 66 -4.90 9.73 -6.42
N PHE A 67 -4.08 9.21 -7.32
CA PHE A 67 -3.97 7.77 -7.57
C PHE A 67 -2.50 7.38 -7.78
N LEU A 68 -2.01 6.46 -6.96
CA LEU A 68 -0.72 5.82 -7.17
C LEU A 68 -0.80 4.88 -8.38
N MET A 69 0.20 4.91 -9.25
CA MET A 69 0.26 4.06 -10.43
C MET A 69 1.65 3.47 -10.67
N ALA A 70 1.70 2.36 -11.41
CA ALA A 70 2.95 1.70 -11.77
C ALA A 70 3.97 2.61 -12.47
N PRO A 71 5.28 2.38 -12.23
CA PRO A 71 6.33 3.07 -12.96
C PRO A 71 6.24 2.79 -14.47
N GLY A 72 6.74 3.73 -15.29
CA GLY A 72 6.78 3.58 -16.75
C GLY A 72 5.56 4.07 -17.52
N ARG A 73 4.46 4.46 -16.85
CA ARG A 73 3.27 5.06 -17.48
C ARG A 73 3.35 6.58 -17.61
N GLY A 74 4.52 7.11 -17.96
CA GLY A 74 4.80 8.56 -17.96
C GLY A 74 3.90 9.38 -18.90
N SER A 75 3.54 8.82 -20.06
CA SER A 75 2.62 9.48 -21.01
C SER A 75 1.21 9.64 -20.42
N GLU A 76 0.71 8.62 -19.73
CA GLU A 76 -0.61 8.62 -19.09
C GLU A 76 -0.67 9.65 -17.95
N ILE A 77 0.43 9.86 -17.22
CA ILE A 77 0.54 10.89 -16.17
C ILE A 77 0.37 12.28 -16.77
N ALA A 78 1.05 12.58 -17.88
CA ALA A 78 0.97 13.88 -18.53
C ALA A 78 -0.45 14.16 -19.08
N GLU A 79 -1.08 13.16 -19.69
CA GLU A 79 -2.45 13.27 -20.19
C GLU A 79 -3.48 13.41 -19.06
N ALA A 80 -3.32 12.62 -17.99
CA ALA A 80 -4.20 12.70 -16.83
C ALA A 80 -4.08 14.04 -16.09
N ALA A 81 -2.87 14.59 -16.00
CA ALA A 81 -2.64 15.91 -15.43
C ALA A 81 -3.36 17.01 -16.25
N ALA A 82 -3.36 16.90 -17.58
CA ALA A 82 -4.12 17.80 -18.46
C ALA A 82 -5.65 17.66 -18.26
N GLY A 83 -6.13 16.46 -17.90
CA GLY A 83 -7.53 16.18 -17.55
C GLY A 83 -7.90 16.47 -16.08
N GLY A 84 -7.02 17.08 -15.29
CA GLY A 84 -7.27 17.42 -13.88
C GLY A 84 -7.18 16.24 -12.90
N ARG A 85 -6.71 15.07 -13.34
CA ARG A 85 -6.46 13.91 -12.47
C ARG A 85 -5.02 13.92 -11.97
N ARG A 86 -4.84 13.72 -10.66
CA ARG A 86 -3.50 13.66 -10.05
C ARG A 86 -3.02 12.22 -9.98
N LEU A 87 -2.28 11.79 -11.00
CA LEU A 87 -1.59 10.50 -11.00
C LEU A 87 -0.19 10.66 -10.41
N LEU A 88 0.16 9.75 -9.50
CA LEU A 88 1.44 9.75 -8.80
C LEU A 88 2.19 8.46 -9.15
N PRO A 89 3.38 8.54 -9.78
CA PRO A 89 4.15 7.36 -10.12
C PRO A 89 4.73 6.72 -8.85
N VAL A 90 4.59 5.40 -8.73
CA VAL A 90 5.32 4.60 -7.74
C VAL A 90 6.74 4.40 -8.23
N SER A 91 7.72 4.56 -7.32
CA SER A 91 9.13 4.36 -7.64
C SER A 91 9.45 2.88 -7.93
N ASP A 92 10.34 2.65 -8.91
CA ASP A 92 10.90 1.33 -9.20
C ASP A 92 11.69 0.76 -8.00
N GLU A 93 12.25 1.61 -7.14
CA GLU A 93 13.01 1.22 -5.95
C GLU A 93 12.13 0.83 -4.76
N PHE A 94 10.81 0.96 -4.88
CA PHE A 94 9.87 0.58 -3.82
C PHE A 94 9.89 -0.94 -3.60
N ILE A 95 10.25 -1.34 -2.37
CA ILE A 95 10.35 -2.74 -1.93
C ILE A 95 9.46 -2.93 -0.70
N VAL A 96 8.75 -4.06 -0.66
CA VAL A 96 7.96 -4.44 0.52
C VAL A 96 8.54 -5.68 1.18
N VAL A 97 8.73 -5.61 2.49
CA VAL A 97 9.14 -6.72 3.34
C VAL A 97 8.02 -6.99 4.32
N ALA A 98 7.42 -8.18 4.26
CA ALA A 98 6.39 -8.58 5.20
C ALA A 98 6.95 -9.58 6.22
N LEU A 99 6.75 -9.27 7.49
CA LEU A 99 7.04 -10.13 8.63
C LEU A 99 5.71 -10.68 9.14
N GLY A 100 5.66 -11.99 9.33
CA GLY A 100 4.47 -12.64 9.86
C GLY A 100 4.83 -13.98 10.48
N VAL A 101 3.91 -14.52 11.26
CA VAL A 101 4.12 -15.86 11.81
C VAL A 101 4.02 -16.91 10.71
N PRO A 102 4.87 -17.94 10.73
CA PRO A 102 4.68 -19.10 9.86
C PRO A 102 3.30 -19.70 10.15
N VAL A 103 2.60 -20.15 9.10
CA VAL A 103 1.27 -20.75 9.22
C VAL A 103 1.30 -21.82 10.32
N PRO A 104 0.54 -21.68 11.42
CA PRO A 104 0.58 -22.65 12.50
C PRO A 104 0.18 -24.05 12.01
N LYS A 105 0.75 -25.11 12.62
CA LYS A 105 0.34 -26.50 12.39
C LYS A 105 -1.13 -26.79 12.81
N TYR A 106 -1.80 -25.83 13.46
CA TYR A 106 -3.15 -25.91 14.01
C TYR A 106 -4.06 -24.86 13.36
N PRO A 107 -5.40 -25.04 13.33
CA PRO A 107 -6.32 -24.12 12.69
C PRO A 107 -6.23 -22.71 13.32
N GLY A 108 -5.57 -21.79 12.61
CA GLY A 108 -5.56 -20.35 12.86
C GLY A 108 -6.09 -19.60 11.64
N SER A 109 -5.95 -18.27 11.61
CA SER A 109 -6.23 -17.48 10.39
C SER A 109 -4.94 -17.39 9.57
N PRO A 110 -4.70 -18.30 8.59
CA PRO A 110 -3.55 -18.15 7.70
C PRO A 110 -3.69 -16.87 6.89
N LEU A 111 -2.56 -16.30 6.46
CA LEU A 111 -2.55 -15.27 5.44
C LEU A 111 -3.29 -15.80 4.19
N ASP A 112 -4.17 -14.96 3.64
CA ASP A 112 -4.99 -15.33 2.50
C ASP A 112 -4.12 -15.85 1.33
N PRO A 113 -4.52 -16.95 0.65
CA PRO A 113 -3.70 -17.58 -0.37
C PRO A 113 -3.16 -16.63 -1.46
N PRO A 114 -3.93 -15.63 -1.95
CA PRO A 114 -3.41 -14.65 -2.90
C PRO A 114 -2.25 -13.83 -2.34
N LEU A 115 -2.36 -13.28 -1.13
CA LEU A 115 -1.29 -12.47 -0.54
C LEU A 115 -0.05 -13.31 -0.24
N ARG A 116 -0.24 -14.55 0.22
CA ARG A 116 0.87 -15.47 0.50
C ARG A 116 1.69 -15.79 -0.75
N SER A 117 1.05 -15.99 -1.90
CA SER A 117 1.76 -16.34 -3.14
C SER A 117 2.54 -15.16 -3.75
N ARG A 118 2.27 -13.92 -3.32
CA ARG A 118 2.96 -12.71 -3.82
C ARG A 118 4.24 -12.37 -3.06
N LEU A 119 4.46 -13.01 -1.91
CA LEU A 119 5.66 -12.82 -1.10
C LEU A 119 6.63 -13.98 -1.30
N ALA A 120 7.90 -13.67 -1.52
CA ALA A 120 8.97 -14.65 -1.41
C ALA A 120 9.22 -14.94 0.09
N ALA A 121 8.54 -15.94 0.63
CA ALA A 121 8.65 -16.29 2.04
C ALA A 121 9.88 -17.17 2.30
N ARG A 122 10.72 -16.77 3.27
CA ARG A 122 11.80 -17.59 3.81
C ARG A 122 11.64 -17.68 5.33
N SER A 123 11.47 -18.90 5.84
CA SER A 123 11.54 -19.14 7.28
C SER A 123 13.00 -19.16 7.72
N VAL A 124 13.32 -18.36 8.73
CA VAL A 124 14.61 -18.38 9.41
C VAL A 124 14.37 -19.10 10.74
N LEU A 125 15.07 -20.22 10.94
CA LEU A 125 15.02 -21.08 12.13
C LEU A 125 16.10 -20.69 13.13
#